data_AF-A0AAQ3U0M8-F1
#
_entry.id   AF-A0AAQ3U0M8-F1
#
_cell.length_a   1.000
_cell.length_b   1.000
_cell.length_c   1.000
_cell.angle_alpha   90.00
_cell.angle_beta   90.00
_cell.angle_gamma   90.00
#
_symmetry.space_group_name_H-M   'P 1'
#
loop_
_entity.id
_entity.type
_entity.pdbx_description
1 polymer ?
#
loop_
_entity_poly.entity_id
_entity_poly.type
_entity_poly.pdbx_seq_one_letter_code
_entity_poly.pdbx_strand_id
1 'polypeptide(L)'
;MAIPLMTPYKMGQFELSHRVVLSGAAPTATCPSRTAVYYSQRATRAGLLIAVATVVSATAQGYPETPGIWTQEQLNKHEGFLYCHMVEPRMAIVDGHRQIPHRLLPFRKAFNGTFIAAGGYDRDEGNKVVAEGYTDLVAYGRLFLANPDLPKRFELGAPLNKYDRSTFYTQDPVVGYTDYPFLDDSTKNNL
;
A
#
# COMPACT_ATOMS: atom_id res chain seq x y z
N MET A 1 5.71 -7.99 -22.31
CA MET A 1 6.02 -8.78 -21.10
C MET A 1 5.08 -8.34 -20.00
N ALA A 2 4.54 -9.26 -19.19
CA ALA A 2 3.67 -8.88 -18.06
C ALA A 2 4.50 -8.14 -17.00
N ILE A 3 3.98 -7.03 -16.46
CA ILE A 3 4.67 -6.28 -15.40
C ILE A 3 4.50 -7.00 -14.04
N PRO A 4 5.55 -7.14 -13.22
CA PRO A 4 5.50 -7.91 -11.96
C PRO A 4 4.33 -7.52 -11.04
N LEU A 5 4.03 -6.22 -10.91
CA LEU A 5 2.93 -5.74 -10.06
C LEU A 5 1.53 -6.22 -10.49
N MET A 6 1.34 -6.58 -11.76
CA MET A 6 0.06 -7.04 -12.31
C MET A 6 -0.02 -8.56 -12.46
N THR A 7 0.94 -9.28 -11.89
CA THR A 7 0.88 -10.74 -11.85
C THR A 7 -0.02 -11.22 -10.70
N PRO A 8 -0.77 -12.33 -10.87
CA PRO A 8 -1.53 -12.93 -9.79
C PRO A 8 -0.65 -13.37 -8.60
N TYR A 9 -1.26 -13.46 -7.41
CA TYR A 9 -0.57 -13.93 -6.21
C TYR A 9 -1.50 -14.70 -5.26
N LYS A 10 -1.05 -15.87 -4.80
CA LYS A 10 -1.77 -16.68 -3.83
C LYS A 10 -1.33 -16.34 -2.40
N MET A 11 -2.22 -15.73 -1.63
CA MET A 11 -2.01 -15.38 -0.23
C MET A 11 -2.87 -16.28 0.67
N GLY A 12 -2.30 -17.38 1.16
CA GLY A 12 -3.07 -18.40 1.90
C GLY A 12 -4.18 -18.99 1.02
N GLN A 13 -5.44 -18.78 1.42
CA GLN A 13 -6.63 -19.22 0.66
C GLN A 13 -7.13 -18.18 -0.37
N PHE A 14 -6.52 -16.99 -0.43
CA PHE A 14 -6.93 -15.91 -1.31
C PHE A 14 -6.13 -15.89 -2.60
N GLU A 15 -6.81 -15.86 -3.74
CA GLU A 15 -6.20 -15.71 -5.07
C GLU A 15 -6.33 -14.24 -5.50
N LEU A 16 -5.25 -13.46 -5.37
CA LEU A 16 -5.21 -12.05 -5.74
C LEU A 16 -4.94 -11.90 -7.24
N SER A 17 -5.63 -10.97 -7.89
CA SER A 17 -5.45 -10.71 -9.33
C SER A 17 -4.19 -9.89 -9.64
N HIS A 18 -3.70 -9.13 -8.66
CA HIS A 18 -2.50 -8.28 -8.78
C HIS A 18 -1.84 -8.06 -7.42
N ARG A 19 -0.62 -7.50 -7.43
CA ARG A 19 0.23 -7.31 -6.25
C ARG A 19 0.22 -5.89 -5.66
N VAL A 20 -0.65 -5.03 -6.17
CA VAL A 20 -0.87 -3.67 -5.67
C VAL A 20 -1.86 -3.69 -4.51
N VAL A 21 -1.46 -3.19 -3.34
CA VAL A 21 -2.28 -3.19 -2.11
C VAL A 21 -2.59 -1.76 -1.69
N LEU A 22 -3.84 -1.47 -1.29
CA LEU A 22 -4.15 -0.20 -0.63
C LEU A 22 -3.57 -0.21 0.78
N SER A 23 -2.67 0.73 1.07
CA SER A 23 -2.20 0.99 2.43
C SER A 23 -3.19 1.88 3.18
N GLY A 24 -3.46 1.58 4.44
CA GLY A 24 -4.40 2.35 5.26
C GLY A 24 -4.01 3.82 5.38
N ALA A 25 -4.79 4.69 4.74
CA ALA A 25 -4.70 6.14 4.88
C ALA A 25 -6.13 6.67 5.03
N ALA A 26 -6.54 6.99 6.26
CA ALA A 26 -7.77 7.72 6.51
C ALA A 26 -7.40 9.03 7.23
N PRO A 27 -7.59 10.19 6.59
CA PRO A 27 -7.86 11.39 7.34
C PRO A 27 -9.27 11.23 7.94
N THR A 28 -9.31 11.25 9.27
CA THR A 28 -10.50 11.38 10.14
C THR A 28 -11.61 10.32 9.99
N ALA A 29 -11.80 9.54 11.05
CA ALA A 29 -12.84 8.53 11.22
C ALA A 29 -14.28 9.10 11.37
N THR A 30 -14.54 10.32 10.90
CA THR A 30 -15.74 11.10 11.29
C THR A 30 -16.91 11.00 10.31
N CYS A 31 -16.82 10.26 9.19
CA CYS A 31 -17.93 10.16 8.23
C CYS A 31 -18.08 8.76 7.59
N PRO A 32 -18.90 7.86 8.17
CA PRO A 32 -19.09 6.49 7.68
C PRO A 32 -19.56 6.37 6.23
N SER A 33 -20.39 7.32 5.75
CA SER A 33 -20.91 7.31 4.37
C SER A 33 -19.81 7.53 3.32
N ARG A 34 -18.84 8.41 3.60
CA ARG A 34 -17.71 8.69 2.70
C ARG A 34 -16.67 7.58 2.71
N THR A 35 -16.50 6.90 3.84
CA THR A 35 -15.60 5.74 3.96
C THR A 35 -16.04 4.60 3.05
N ALA A 36 -17.34 4.31 2.97
CA ALA A 36 -17.86 3.29 2.07
C ALA A 36 -17.58 3.62 0.59
N VAL A 37 -17.81 4.88 0.19
CA VAL A 37 -17.48 5.37 -1.17
C VAL A 37 -15.98 5.28 -1.45
N TYR A 38 -15.14 5.67 -0.47
CA TYR A 38 -13.70 5.64 -0.60
C TYR A 38 -13.17 4.22 -0.90
N TYR A 39 -13.62 3.21 -0.14
CA TYR A 39 -13.21 1.83 -0.35
C TYR A 39 -13.84 1.21 -1.61
N SER A 40 -15.10 1.54 -1.94
CA SER A 40 -15.75 1.00 -3.14
C SER A 40 -15.10 1.48 -4.43
N GLN A 41 -14.73 2.76 -4.52
CA GLN A 41 -13.98 3.33 -5.65
C GLN A 41 -12.64 2.64 -5.90
N ARG A 42 -12.03 2.07 -4.84
CA ARG A 42 -10.67 1.52 -4.82
C ARG A 42 -10.64 -0.01 -4.86
N ALA A 43 -11.81 -0.64 -4.81
CA ALA A 43 -11.94 -2.08 -4.90
C ALA A 43 -11.78 -2.55 -6.35
N THR A 44 -10.77 -3.38 -6.58
CA THR A 44 -10.60 -4.12 -7.83
C THR A 44 -11.03 -5.58 -7.64
N ARG A 45 -11.32 -6.28 -8.74
CA ARG A 45 -11.61 -7.72 -8.70
C ARG A 45 -10.43 -8.46 -8.06
N ALA A 46 -10.67 -9.11 -6.92
CA ALA A 46 -9.64 -9.83 -6.16
C ALA A 46 -8.40 -8.98 -5.78
N GLY A 47 -8.59 -7.69 -5.53
CA GLY A 47 -7.58 -6.82 -4.93
C GLY A 47 -7.60 -6.87 -3.40
N LEU A 48 -6.43 -6.73 -2.76
CA LEU A 48 -6.32 -6.62 -1.30
C LEU A 48 -6.34 -5.14 -0.87
N LEU A 49 -7.28 -4.79 0.02
CA LEU A 49 -7.36 -3.48 0.66
C LEU A 49 -7.10 -3.65 2.17
N ILE A 50 -6.06 -3.01 2.69
CA ILE A 50 -5.76 -3.03 4.13
C ILE A 50 -6.40 -1.79 4.76
N ALA A 51 -7.42 -2.01 5.59
CA ALA A 51 -8.00 -0.95 6.42
C ALA A 51 -6.96 -0.47 7.46
N VAL A 52 -7.12 0.78 7.92
CA VAL A 52 -6.16 1.53 8.77
C VAL A 52 -5.49 0.65 9.85
N ALA A 53 -4.17 0.76 9.95
CA ALA A 53 -3.35 -0.08 10.82
C ALA A 53 -3.39 0.34 12.30
N THR A 54 -3.37 -0.67 13.17
CA THR A 54 -3.13 -0.61 14.61
C THR A 54 -1.62 -0.64 14.89
N VAL A 55 -1.20 -0.20 16.08
CA VAL A 55 0.17 0.07 16.50
C VAL A 55 1.04 -1.22 16.62
N VAL A 56 2.30 -1.21 16.14
CA VAL A 56 3.13 -2.44 15.93
C VAL A 56 4.57 -2.44 16.48
N SER A 57 4.96 -1.53 17.40
CA SER A 57 6.35 -1.51 17.94
C SER A 57 6.45 -1.30 19.46
N ALA A 58 7.59 -1.69 20.06
CA ALA A 58 7.90 -1.48 21.49
C ALA A 58 8.04 0.01 21.85
N THR A 59 8.52 0.85 20.93
CA THR A 59 8.53 2.32 21.08
C THR A 59 7.15 2.97 20.92
N ALA A 60 6.17 2.20 20.45
CA ALA A 60 4.79 2.62 20.33
C ALA A 60 3.91 2.02 21.44
N GLN A 61 4.55 1.47 22.48
CA GLN A 61 3.94 1.00 23.72
C GLN A 61 3.46 2.21 24.54
N GLY A 62 2.16 2.52 24.43
CA GLY A 62 1.54 3.62 25.17
C GLY A 62 1.36 3.34 26.67
N TYR A 63 1.45 2.07 27.11
CA TYR A 63 1.27 1.63 28.49
C TYR A 63 2.28 0.55 28.90
N PRO A 64 2.82 0.59 30.14
CA PRO A 64 3.60 -0.52 30.70
C PRO A 64 2.84 -1.85 30.59
N GLU A 65 3.56 -2.94 30.28
CA GLU A 65 3.05 -4.33 30.17
C GLU A 65 2.17 -4.67 28.96
N THR A 66 2.13 -3.84 27.92
CA THR A 66 1.48 -4.24 26.66
C THR A 66 2.29 -5.38 26.01
N PRO A 67 1.77 -6.61 25.85
CA PRO A 67 2.48 -7.68 25.15
C PRO A 67 2.67 -7.27 23.69
N GLY A 68 3.79 -7.64 23.07
CA GLY A 68 3.98 -7.35 21.66
C GLY A 68 4.65 -8.45 20.88
N ILE A 69 4.44 -8.35 19.58
CA ILE A 69 4.67 -9.38 18.57
C ILE A 69 5.76 -8.91 17.59
N TRP A 70 6.86 -8.39 18.14
CA TRP A 70 7.85 -7.62 17.37
C TRP A 70 9.04 -8.43 16.87
N THR A 71 9.19 -9.71 17.25
CA THR A 71 10.21 -10.57 16.63
C THR A 71 9.57 -11.54 15.63
N GLN A 72 10.15 -11.64 14.45
CA GLN A 72 9.64 -12.52 13.39
C GLN A 72 9.70 -14.00 13.79
N GLU A 73 10.58 -14.37 14.72
CA GLU A 73 10.66 -15.70 15.34
C GLU A 73 9.47 -16.01 16.25
N GLN A 74 8.86 -15.01 16.88
CA GLN A 74 7.57 -15.17 17.57
C GLN A 74 6.45 -15.33 16.53
N LEU A 75 6.46 -14.52 15.47
CA LEU A 75 5.44 -14.55 14.42
C LEU A 75 5.42 -15.87 13.64
N ASN A 76 6.58 -16.40 13.25
CA ASN A 76 6.68 -17.67 12.51
C ASN A 76 6.25 -18.90 13.33
N LYS A 77 6.18 -18.81 14.67
CA LYS A 77 5.67 -19.90 15.52
C LYS A 77 4.14 -19.98 15.55
N HIS A 78 3.47 -19.01 14.95
CA HIS A 78 2.02 -18.97 14.82
C HIS A 78 1.62 -19.09 13.35
N GLU A 79 1.10 -20.25 12.96
CA GLU A 79 0.67 -20.55 11.59
C GLU A 79 -0.50 -19.67 11.10
N GLY A 80 -1.09 -18.85 11.98
CA GLY A 80 -2.24 -17.98 11.68
C GLY A 80 -1.91 -16.62 11.05
N PHE A 81 -0.64 -16.21 10.96
CA PHE A 81 -0.30 -14.91 10.38
C PHE A 81 -0.33 -14.95 8.85
N LEU A 82 -1.34 -14.31 8.27
CA LEU A 82 -1.56 -14.27 6.81
C LEU A 82 -0.50 -13.45 6.06
N TYR A 83 -0.07 -12.31 6.64
CA TYR A 83 0.94 -11.44 6.07
C TYR A 83 1.66 -10.61 7.13
N CYS A 84 2.83 -10.07 6.78
CA CYS A 84 3.55 -9.04 7.53
C CYS A 84 3.63 -7.79 6.66
N HIS A 85 3.12 -6.65 7.14
CA HIS A 85 3.14 -5.39 6.42
C HIS A 85 4.06 -4.40 7.14
N MET A 86 5.14 -4.00 6.47
CA MET A 86 6.15 -3.11 7.02
C MET A 86 6.36 -1.88 6.15
N VAL A 87 6.59 -0.74 6.81
CA VAL A 87 6.89 0.53 6.15
C VAL A 87 8.39 0.77 6.20
N GLU A 88 8.99 1.14 5.07
CA GLU A 88 10.38 1.56 5.01
C GLU A 88 10.64 2.70 6.00
N PRO A 89 11.79 2.70 6.72
CA PRO A 89 12.19 3.83 7.54
C PRO A 89 12.24 5.09 6.67
N ARG A 90 11.81 6.23 7.26
CA ARG A 90 11.45 7.47 6.56
C ARG A 90 12.26 7.70 5.28
N MET A 91 11.54 7.73 4.16
CA MET A 91 12.05 8.20 2.87
C MET A 91 12.74 9.55 3.02
N ALA A 92 13.90 9.69 2.39
CA ALA A 92 14.55 10.98 2.17
C ALA A 92 14.38 11.39 0.69
N ILE A 93 14.25 12.70 0.47
CA ILE A 93 14.51 13.28 -0.84
C ILE A 93 15.97 13.71 -0.80
N VAL A 94 16.80 13.09 -1.63
CA VAL A 94 18.22 13.40 -1.76
C VAL A 94 18.42 13.86 -3.21
N ASP A 95 18.94 15.07 -3.40
CA ASP A 95 19.17 15.68 -4.71
C ASP A 95 17.95 15.70 -5.64
N GLY A 96 16.75 15.90 -5.08
CA GLY A 96 15.48 15.91 -5.83
C GLY A 96 14.96 14.52 -6.21
N HIS A 97 15.73 13.46 -5.94
CA HIS A 97 15.35 12.08 -6.16
C HIS A 97 14.83 11.43 -4.88
N ARG A 98 13.81 10.58 -5.02
CA ARG A 98 13.29 9.81 -3.90
C ARG A 98 14.20 8.61 -3.69
N GLN A 99 14.81 8.52 -2.49
CA GLN A 99 15.64 7.38 -2.14
C GLN A 99 14.88 6.45 -1.18
N ILE A 100 14.69 5.21 -1.61
CA ILE A 100 14.15 4.14 -0.77
C ILE A 100 15.33 3.38 -0.17
N PRO A 101 15.45 3.30 1.17
CA PRO A 101 16.66 2.81 1.81
C PRO A 101 16.77 1.27 1.84
N HIS A 102 15.73 0.56 1.39
CA HIS A 102 15.60 -0.90 1.33
C HIS A 102 16.08 -1.61 2.61
N ARG A 103 15.61 -1.13 3.78
CA ARG A 103 16.04 -1.64 5.09
C ARG A 103 15.19 -2.79 5.60
N LEU A 104 14.16 -3.18 4.87
CA LEU A 104 13.25 -4.27 5.24
C LEU A 104 13.78 -5.67 4.87
N LEU A 105 14.87 -5.78 4.09
CA LEU A 105 15.40 -7.08 3.65
C LEU A 105 15.65 -8.09 4.79
N PRO A 106 16.23 -7.71 5.95
CA PRO A 106 16.39 -8.64 7.06
C PRO A 106 15.06 -9.21 7.56
N PHE A 107 14.00 -8.38 7.60
CA PHE A 107 12.67 -8.78 8.02
C PHE A 107 12.00 -9.68 6.98
N ARG A 108 12.16 -9.36 5.69
CA ARG A 108 11.70 -10.22 4.58
C ARG A 108 12.32 -11.61 4.67
N LYS A 109 13.63 -11.71 4.92
CA LYS A 109 14.36 -12.98 5.05
C LYS A 109 13.95 -13.76 6.29
N ALA A 110 13.55 -13.06 7.35
CA ALA A 110 13.11 -13.67 8.59
C ALA A 110 11.66 -14.14 8.55
N PHE A 111 10.79 -13.59 7.70
CA PHE A 111 9.38 -13.97 7.62
C PHE A 111 9.10 -14.97 6.51
N ASN A 112 8.43 -16.07 6.86
CA ASN A 112 8.11 -17.12 5.90
C ASN A 112 6.78 -16.89 5.16
N GLY A 113 5.93 -15.99 5.65
CA GLY A 113 4.63 -15.67 5.03
C GLY A 113 4.71 -14.53 4.01
N THR A 114 3.53 -14.05 3.59
CA THR A 114 3.43 -12.95 2.62
C THR A 114 3.95 -11.65 3.20
N PHE A 115 4.99 -11.08 2.60
CA PHE A 115 5.57 -9.81 3.01
C PHE A 115 5.05 -8.67 2.14
N ILE A 116 4.61 -7.59 2.79
CA ILE A 116 4.07 -6.39 2.14
C ILE A 116 4.95 -5.21 2.54
N ALA A 117 5.66 -4.63 1.57
CA ALA A 117 6.45 -3.43 1.77
C ALA A 117 5.66 -2.17 1.38
N ALA A 118 5.84 -1.11 2.16
CA ALA A 118 5.28 0.21 1.88
C ALA A 118 6.33 1.29 2.08
N GLY A 119 6.14 2.46 1.46
CA GLY A 119 6.98 3.63 1.73
C GLY A 119 7.75 4.13 0.50
N GLY A 120 7.06 4.87 -0.36
CA GLY A 120 7.71 5.70 -1.38
C GLY A 120 7.81 5.12 -2.76
N TYR A 121 7.51 3.83 -2.90
CA TYR A 121 7.45 3.12 -4.16
C TYR A 121 6.57 3.85 -5.18
N ASP A 122 7.09 3.96 -6.39
CA ASP A 122 6.32 4.21 -7.61
C ASP A 122 6.16 2.90 -8.38
N ARG A 123 5.65 2.98 -9.62
CA ARG A 123 5.43 1.82 -10.48
C ARG A 123 6.71 1.04 -10.74
N ASP A 124 7.80 1.73 -11.06
CA ASP A 124 9.00 1.09 -11.57
C ASP A 124 9.80 0.48 -10.43
N GLU A 125 9.96 1.20 -9.32
CA GLU A 125 10.61 0.62 -8.13
C GLU A 125 9.75 -0.50 -7.54
N GLY A 126 8.43 -0.36 -7.55
CA GLY A 126 7.49 -1.41 -7.13
C GLY A 126 7.62 -2.69 -7.97
N ASN A 127 7.75 -2.57 -9.30
CA ASN A 127 7.99 -3.71 -10.18
C ASN A 127 9.33 -4.39 -9.86
N LYS A 128 10.37 -3.59 -9.62
CA LYS A 128 11.71 -4.07 -9.32
C LYS A 128 11.76 -4.86 -8.01
N VAL A 129 11.26 -4.31 -6.91
CA VAL A 129 11.34 -4.98 -5.59
C VAL A 129 10.52 -6.27 -5.52
N VAL A 130 9.44 -6.37 -6.31
CA VAL A 130 8.69 -7.64 -6.47
C VAL A 130 9.50 -8.64 -7.28
N ALA A 131 10.08 -8.23 -8.42
CA ALA A 131 10.87 -9.10 -9.28
C ALA A 131 12.13 -9.65 -8.58
N GLU A 132 12.76 -8.84 -7.73
CA GLU A 132 13.94 -9.21 -6.95
C GLU A 132 13.62 -10.01 -5.67
N GLY A 133 12.33 -10.26 -5.38
CA GLY A 133 11.91 -11.00 -4.19
C GLY A 133 12.09 -10.24 -2.87
N TYR A 134 12.34 -8.92 -2.93
CA TYR A 134 12.44 -8.07 -1.75
C TYR A 134 11.11 -7.97 -0.99
N THR A 135 9.98 -8.08 -1.71
CA THR A 135 8.63 -8.16 -1.14
C THR A 135 7.72 -8.97 -2.05
N ASP A 136 6.64 -9.52 -1.51
CA ASP A 136 5.65 -10.26 -2.31
C ASP A 136 4.59 -9.31 -2.89
N LEU A 137 4.20 -8.31 -2.09
CA LEU A 137 3.24 -7.25 -2.43
C LEU A 137 3.79 -5.86 -2.07
N VAL A 138 3.29 -4.82 -2.74
CA VAL A 138 3.64 -3.41 -2.43
C VAL A 138 2.38 -2.63 -2.06
N ALA A 139 2.42 -1.94 -0.92
CA ALA A 139 1.32 -1.10 -0.48
C ALA A 139 1.54 0.38 -0.79
N TYR A 140 0.54 1.01 -1.39
CA TYR A 140 0.57 2.40 -1.82
C TYR A 140 -0.45 3.22 -1.02
N GLY A 141 0.01 4.31 -0.39
CA GLY A 141 -0.85 5.26 0.32
C GLY A 141 -1.16 6.48 -0.55
N ARG A 142 -0.27 7.48 -0.54
CA ARG A 142 -0.45 8.77 -1.25
C ARG A 142 -0.83 8.64 -2.72
N LEU A 143 -0.23 7.70 -3.45
CA LEU A 143 -0.57 7.48 -4.87
C LEU A 143 -2.00 6.94 -5.01
N PHE A 144 -2.41 5.98 -4.18
CA PHE A 144 -3.75 5.37 -4.22
C PHE A 144 -4.84 6.32 -3.68
N LEU A 145 -4.47 7.26 -2.81
CA LEU A 145 -5.37 8.33 -2.39
C LEU A 145 -5.79 9.19 -3.58
N ALA A 146 -4.82 9.65 -4.38
CA ALA A 146 -5.08 10.52 -5.53
C ALA A 146 -5.49 9.78 -6.81
N ASN A 147 -5.26 8.47 -6.88
CA ASN A 147 -5.53 7.66 -8.07
C ASN A 147 -6.43 6.48 -7.65
N PRO A 148 -7.77 6.64 -7.69
CA PRO A 148 -8.67 5.57 -7.27
C PRO A 148 -8.52 4.30 -8.12
N ASP A 149 -8.05 4.46 -9.35
CA ASP A 149 -7.77 3.44 -10.36
C ASP A 149 -6.26 3.14 -10.54
N LEU A 150 -5.45 3.35 -9.49
CA LEU A 150 -3.99 3.19 -9.55
C LEU A 150 -3.53 1.86 -10.20
N PRO A 151 -4.11 0.68 -9.91
CA PRO A 151 -3.70 -0.56 -10.56
C PRO A 151 -3.88 -0.51 -12.08
N LYS A 152 -4.99 0.07 -12.56
CA LYS A 152 -5.24 0.23 -13.99
C LYS A 152 -4.24 1.17 -14.64
N ARG A 153 -3.91 2.28 -13.97
CA ARG A 153 -2.88 3.21 -14.46
C ARG A 153 -1.51 2.56 -14.51
N PHE A 154 -1.14 1.74 -13.51
CA PHE A 154 0.12 1.00 -13.53
C PHE A 154 0.16 -0.05 -14.64
N GLU A 155 -0.94 -0.77 -14.87
CA GLU A 155 -1.08 -1.74 -15.96
C GLU A 155 -0.83 -1.06 -17.32
N LEU A 156 -1.48 0.09 -17.56
CA LEU A 156 -1.40 0.82 -18.82
C LEU A 156 -0.16 1.71 -18.94
N GLY A 157 0.61 1.92 -17.87
CA GLY A 157 1.64 2.96 -17.84
C GLY A 157 1.08 4.38 -17.98
N ALA A 158 -0.17 4.61 -17.55
CA ALA A 158 -0.87 5.88 -17.72
C ALA A 158 -0.39 6.95 -16.72
N PRO A 159 -0.58 8.25 -17.04
CA PRO A 159 -0.27 9.35 -16.13
C PRO A 159 -0.99 9.22 -14.78
N LEU A 160 -0.30 9.61 -13.71
CA LEU A 160 -0.86 9.62 -12.35
C LEU A 160 -1.33 11.03 -11.97
N ASN A 161 -2.48 11.10 -11.31
CA ASN A 161 -2.93 12.29 -10.61
C ASN A 161 -1.91 12.67 -9.52
N LYS A 162 -1.66 13.97 -9.38
CA LYS A 162 -0.88 14.52 -8.28
C LYS A 162 -1.76 14.57 -7.03
N TYR A 163 -1.24 14.08 -5.91
CA TYR A 163 -1.89 14.28 -4.62
C TYR A 163 -1.67 15.72 -4.12
N ASP A 164 -2.67 16.29 -3.48
CA ASP A 164 -2.55 17.56 -2.75
C ASP A 164 -2.40 17.27 -1.25
N ARG A 165 -1.28 17.69 -0.65
CA ARG A 165 -1.02 17.49 0.78
C ARG A 165 -1.82 18.46 1.65
N SER A 166 -2.23 19.60 1.12
CA SER A 166 -2.99 20.61 1.87
C SER A 166 -4.40 20.11 2.21
N THR A 167 -4.91 19.16 1.44
CA THR A 167 -6.21 18.53 1.66
C THR A 167 -6.12 17.26 2.51
N PHE A 168 -4.93 16.91 3.01
CA PHE A 168 -4.80 15.79 3.93
C PHE A 168 -5.27 16.22 5.31
N TYR A 169 -6.09 15.39 5.95
CA TYR A 169 -6.57 15.61 7.33
C TYR A 169 -7.42 16.88 7.52
N THR A 170 -8.18 17.27 6.50
CA THR A 170 -9.09 18.42 6.58
C THR A 170 -10.47 18.03 7.14
N GLN A 171 -11.18 19.03 7.65
CA GLN A 171 -12.60 18.94 8.03
C GLN A 171 -13.48 19.48 6.90
N ASP A 172 -14.80 19.39 7.05
CA ASP A 172 -15.72 19.81 6.00
C ASP A 172 -15.49 21.27 5.54
N PRO A 173 -15.52 21.54 4.21
CA PRO A 173 -15.73 20.58 3.13
C PRO A 173 -14.52 19.67 2.89
N VAL A 174 -14.76 18.35 2.84
CA VAL A 174 -13.72 17.35 2.53
C VAL A 174 -13.43 17.34 1.02
N VAL A 175 -12.25 17.81 0.64
CA VAL A 175 -11.70 17.84 -0.72
C VAL A 175 -10.49 16.89 -0.78
N GLY A 176 -10.23 16.28 -1.93
CA GLY A 176 -9.10 15.38 -2.14
C GLY A 176 -9.23 14.04 -1.38
N TYR A 177 -10.43 13.49 -1.29
CA TYR A 177 -10.72 12.20 -0.66
C TYR A 177 -11.47 11.23 -1.59
N THR A 178 -12.64 11.63 -2.07
CA THR A 178 -13.52 10.83 -2.96
C THR A 178 -13.74 11.47 -4.34
N ASP A 179 -13.06 12.58 -4.61
CA ASP A 179 -13.27 13.53 -5.71
C ASP A 179 -12.07 13.60 -6.67
N TYR A 180 -11.05 12.75 -6.49
CA TYR A 180 -10.01 12.58 -7.50
C TYR A 180 -10.56 11.88 -8.76
N PRO A 181 -10.19 12.35 -9.96
CA PRO A 181 -10.72 11.80 -11.21
C PRO A 181 -10.14 10.40 -11.52
N PHE A 182 -10.96 9.55 -12.12
CA PHE A 182 -10.52 8.30 -12.75
C PHE A 182 -9.80 8.59 -14.07
N LEU A 183 -9.08 7.61 -14.64
CA LEU A 183 -8.54 7.73 -15.99
C LEU A 183 -9.70 7.78 -16.99
N ASP A 184 -9.77 8.84 -17.80
CA ASP A 184 -10.82 9.00 -18.81
C ASP A 184 -10.78 7.86 -19.83
N ASP A 185 -11.97 7.35 -20.19
CA ASP A 185 -12.15 6.27 -21.16
C ASP A 185 -11.58 6.61 -22.56
N SER A 186 -11.44 7.91 -22.89
CA SER A 186 -10.84 8.37 -24.15
C SER A 186 -9.33 8.08 -24.25
N THR A 187 -8.64 7.91 -23.12
CA THR A 187 -7.21 7.56 -23.08
C THR A 187 -6.98 6.08 -23.41
N LYS A 188 -8.04 5.25 -23.35
CA LYS A 188 -7.98 3.81 -23.69
C LYS A 188 -7.74 3.53 -25.17
N ASN A 189 -7.99 4.50 -26.06
CA ASN A 189 -7.90 4.34 -27.51
C ASN A 189 -6.57 4.83 -28.13
N ASN A 190 -5.64 5.35 -27.32
CA ASN A 190 -4.38 5.95 -27.80
C ASN A 190 -3.11 5.27 -27.25
N LEU A 191 -3.23 4.07 -26.66
CA LEU A 191 -2.11 3.25 -26.18
C LEU A 191 -2.16 1.86 -26.80
#